data_AF-A0A1Q3CL56-F1
#
_entry.id   AF-A0A1Q3CL56-F1
#
_cell.length_a   1.000
_cell.length_b   1.000
_cell.length_c   1.000
_cell.angle_alpha   90.00
_cell.angle_beta   90.00
_cell.angle_gamma   90.00
#
_symmetry.space_group_name_H-M   'P 1'
#
loop_
_entity.id
_entity.type
_entity.pdbx_description
1 polymer ?
#
loop_
_entity_poly.entity_id
_entity_poly.type
_entity_poly.pdbx_seq_one_letter_code
_entity_poly.pdbx_strand_id
1 'polypeptide(L)'
;IAGINVGHHFYSRAGMVAVGFHSHWLNGIDYLGQSYGKGEYKIYTLRLAVAIVLGTYEDDLDNAEDVIYTGQGGHNLTGDKHQIRDQVLERGNLALKV
;
A
#
# COMPACT_ATOMS: atom_id res chain seq x y z
N ILE A 1 -15.11 -1.20 3.39
CA ILE A 1 -15.29 -1.48 4.83
C ILE A 1 -16.58 -0.82 5.28
N ALA A 2 -17.47 -1.54 5.98
CA ALA A 2 -18.75 -0.97 6.41
C ALA A 2 -18.54 0.25 7.32
N GLY A 3 -19.26 1.35 7.05
CA GLY A 3 -19.16 2.59 7.82
C GLY A 3 -18.03 3.55 7.40
N ILE A 4 -17.20 3.18 6.43
CA ILE A 4 -16.14 4.05 5.89
C ILE A 4 -16.48 4.38 4.44
N ASN A 5 -16.97 5.61 4.22
CA ASN A 5 -17.37 6.10 2.90
C ASN A 5 -16.19 6.72 2.14
N VAL A 6 -16.32 6.83 0.82
CA VAL A 6 -15.41 7.66 0.00
C VAL A 6 -15.43 9.08 0.54
N GLY A 7 -14.25 9.70 0.68
CA GLY A 7 -14.08 11.01 1.31
C GLY A 7 -13.99 10.97 2.85
N HIS A 8 -13.95 9.80 3.48
CA HIS A 8 -13.70 9.72 4.92
C HIS A 8 -12.30 10.25 5.26
N HIS A 9 -12.23 11.18 6.22
CA HIS A 9 -10.97 11.76 6.68
C HIS A 9 -10.48 11.05 7.94
N PHE A 10 -9.33 10.40 7.85
CA PHE A 10 -8.61 9.89 9.01
C PHE A 10 -7.64 10.94 9.56
N TYR A 11 -7.61 11.11 10.87
CA TYR A 11 -6.68 12.05 11.52
C TYR A 11 -5.25 11.53 11.65
N SER A 12 -5.03 10.22 11.45
CA SER A 12 -3.70 9.60 11.51
C SER A 12 -3.68 8.23 10.83
N ARG A 13 -2.47 7.77 10.47
CA ARG A 13 -2.22 6.38 10.05
C ARG A 13 -2.63 5.38 11.14
N ALA A 14 -2.47 5.72 12.41
CA ALA A 14 -2.91 4.89 13.53
C ALA A 14 -4.44 4.73 13.56
N GLY A 15 -5.20 5.78 13.21
CA GLY A 15 -6.65 5.71 13.08
C GLY A 15 -7.08 4.72 11.99
N MET A 16 -6.37 4.69 10.85
CA MET A 16 -6.62 3.72 9.78
C MET A 16 -6.36 2.29 10.23
N VAL A 17 -5.28 2.06 11.00
CA VAL A 17 -4.95 0.74 11.58
C VAL A 17 -6.02 0.30 12.58
N ALA A 18 -6.44 1.19 13.47
CA ALA A 18 -7.40 0.88 14.54
C ALA A 18 -8.75 0.38 14.00
N VAL A 19 -9.18 0.85 12.83
CA VAL A 19 -10.44 0.42 12.19
C VAL A 19 -10.24 -0.65 11.12
N GLY A 20 -9.01 -1.11 10.90
CA GLY A 20 -8.68 -2.11 9.88
C GLY A 20 -8.79 -1.62 8.44
N PHE A 21 -8.70 -0.31 8.19
CA PHE A 21 -8.70 0.25 6.83
C PHE A 21 -7.37 0.04 6.12
N HIS A 22 -6.27 0.20 6.84
CA HIS A 22 -4.92 -0.07 6.37
C HIS A 22 -4.12 -0.62 7.56
N SER A 23 -3.69 -1.88 7.49
CA SER A 23 -3.17 -2.65 8.64
C SER A 23 -1.78 -2.20 9.11
N HIS A 24 -1.04 -1.47 8.26
CA HIS A 24 0.27 -0.92 8.57
C HIS A 24 0.18 0.57 8.90
N TRP A 25 0.84 1.01 9.97
CA TRP A 25 0.94 2.43 10.34
C TRP A 25 2.01 3.20 9.54
N LEU A 26 2.97 2.49 8.94
CA LEU A 26 4.07 3.07 8.18
C LEU A 26 4.01 2.74 6.69
N ASN A 27 4.03 1.45 6.33
CA ASN A 27 4.10 0.99 4.93
C ASN A 27 3.04 1.64 4.05
N GLY A 28 3.40 2.03 2.83
CA GLY A 28 2.48 2.63 1.87
C GLY A 28 1.52 1.63 1.20
N ILE A 29 1.86 0.34 1.15
CA ILE A 29 1.05 -0.71 0.51
C ILE A 29 0.56 -1.70 1.57
N ASP A 30 -0.74 -1.94 1.59
CA ASP A 30 -1.37 -3.05 2.33
C ASP A 30 -1.83 -4.15 1.38
N TYR A 31 -1.64 -5.40 1.77
CA TYR A 31 -1.95 -6.55 0.90
C TYR A 31 -2.33 -7.80 1.69
N LEU A 32 -3.12 -8.66 1.04
CA LEU A 32 -3.45 -9.99 1.52
C LEU A 32 -2.24 -10.91 1.32
N GLY A 33 -1.74 -11.47 2.43
CA GLY A 33 -0.64 -12.45 2.42
C GLY A 33 -1.10 -13.86 2.08
N GLN A 34 -0.15 -14.80 1.99
CA GLN A 34 -0.41 -16.21 1.67
C GLN A 34 -1.37 -16.91 2.65
N SER A 35 -1.50 -16.40 3.88
CA SER A 35 -2.46 -16.91 4.87
C SER A 35 -3.91 -16.84 4.40
N TYR A 36 -4.21 -15.93 3.46
CA TYR A 36 -5.54 -15.79 2.86
C TYR A 36 -5.79 -16.81 1.75
N GLY A 37 -4.85 -17.67 1.36
CA GLY A 37 -4.98 -18.60 0.22
C GLY A 37 -6.01 -19.73 0.38
N LYS A 38 -6.91 -19.63 1.35
CA LYS A 38 -7.99 -20.58 1.63
C LYS A 38 -9.34 -19.89 1.50
N GLY A 39 -10.40 -20.68 1.35
CA GLY A 39 -11.77 -20.15 1.26
C GLY A 39 -11.98 -19.32 -0.01
N GLU A 40 -12.56 -18.14 0.15
CA GLU A 40 -12.97 -17.28 -0.96
C GLU A 40 -11.80 -16.77 -1.81
N TYR A 41 -10.62 -16.60 -1.22
CA TYR A 41 -9.47 -16.04 -1.95
C TYR A 41 -8.61 -17.09 -2.67
N LYS A 42 -8.98 -18.38 -2.64
CA LYS A 42 -8.21 -19.47 -3.26
C LYS A 42 -8.03 -19.33 -4.78
N ILE A 43 -8.91 -18.56 -5.43
CA ILE A 43 -8.93 -18.36 -6.88
C ILE A 43 -7.97 -17.25 -7.33
N TYR A 44 -7.44 -16.46 -6.39
CA TYR A 44 -6.54 -15.36 -6.69
C TYR A 44 -5.08 -15.79 -6.51
N THR A 45 -4.20 -15.24 -7.33
CA THR A 45 -2.76 -15.30 -7.08
C THR A 45 -2.43 -14.35 -5.94
N LEU A 46 -2.06 -14.89 -4.77
CA LEU A 46 -1.57 -14.09 -3.66
C LEU A 46 -0.06 -13.87 -3.80
N ARG A 47 0.48 -12.72 -3.40
CA ARG A 47 -0.12 -11.61 -2.64
C ARG A 47 -1.02 -10.72 -3.51
N LEU A 48 -2.02 -10.07 -2.90
CA LEU A 48 -2.94 -9.15 -3.59
C LEU A 48 -3.08 -7.84 -2.80
N ALA A 49 -2.74 -6.70 -3.42
CA ALA A 49 -2.85 -5.39 -2.78
C ALA A 49 -4.31 -4.98 -2.58
N VAL A 50 -4.60 -4.32 -1.46
CA VAL A 50 -5.97 -3.91 -1.07
C VAL A 50 -6.10 -2.44 -0.70
N ALA A 51 -4.99 -1.78 -0.33
CA ALA A 51 -4.97 -0.36 -0.06
C ALA A 51 -3.57 0.20 -0.31
N ILE A 52 -3.49 1.45 -0.78
CA ILE A 52 -2.25 2.22 -0.88
C ILE A 52 -2.40 3.59 -0.20
N VAL A 53 -1.27 4.16 0.23
CA VAL A 53 -1.12 5.53 0.71
C VAL A 53 0.02 6.18 -0.10
N LEU A 54 -0.27 7.30 -0.75
CA LEU A 54 0.62 8.03 -1.67
C LEU A 54 1.22 9.28 -1.02
N GLY A 55 2.36 9.74 -1.56
CA GLY A 55 2.92 11.07 -1.28
C GLY A 55 4.25 11.09 -0.54
N THR A 56 4.97 9.96 -0.44
CA THR A 56 6.29 9.92 0.22
C THR A 56 7.44 9.71 -0.75
N TYR A 57 7.17 9.21 -1.96
CA TYR A 57 8.20 8.89 -2.95
C TYR A 57 8.36 10.05 -3.93
N GLU A 58 9.60 10.33 -4.33
CA GLU A 58 9.91 11.38 -5.30
C GLU A 58 9.37 11.08 -6.71
N ASP A 59 9.09 9.81 -7.01
CA ASP A 59 8.61 9.34 -8.32
C ASP A 59 7.07 9.20 -8.39
N ASP A 60 6.34 9.53 -7.31
CA ASP A 60 4.86 9.53 -7.32
C ASP A 60 4.33 10.67 -8.20
N LEU A 61 3.32 10.38 -9.03
CA LEU A 61 2.56 11.39 -9.78
C LEU A 61 1.07 11.26 -9.50
N ASP A 62 0.46 12.34 -9.03
CA ASP A 62 -0.97 12.44 -8.73
C ASP A 62 -1.66 13.36 -9.76
N ASN A 63 -2.50 12.76 -10.62
CA ASN A 63 -3.39 13.47 -11.55
C ASN A 63 -4.86 13.29 -11.17
N ALA A 64 -5.16 13.17 -9.88
CA ALA A 64 -6.47 12.90 -9.29
C ALA A 64 -7.09 11.56 -9.72
N GLU A 65 -7.69 11.49 -10.91
CA GLU A 65 -8.37 10.28 -11.39
C GLU A 65 -7.38 9.18 -11.80
N ASP A 66 -6.17 9.60 -12.21
CA ASP A 66 -5.08 8.72 -12.58
C ASP A 66 -3.86 9.00 -11.71
N VAL A 67 -3.20 7.94 -11.23
CA VAL A 67 -1.97 8.06 -10.42
C VAL A 67 -0.87 7.13 -10.95
N ILE A 68 0.36 7.62 -10.94
CA ILE A 68 1.56 6.77 -11.04
C ILE A 68 2.06 6.60 -9.62
N TYR A 69 1.96 5.38 -9.10
CA TYR A 69 2.35 5.05 -7.73
C TYR A 69 3.66 4.28 -7.71
N THR A 70 4.61 4.76 -6.91
CA THR A 70 5.93 4.13 -6.78
C THR A 70 5.84 2.90 -5.89
N GLY A 71 6.50 1.81 -6.29
CA GLY A 71 6.62 0.62 -5.46
C GLY A 71 7.33 0.90 -4.13
N GLN A 72 7.21 -0.03 -3.19
CA GLN A 72 7.99 0.01 -1.94
C GLN A 72 9.42 -0.50 -2.13
N GLY A 73 10.33 -0.02 -1.28
CA GLY A 73 11.70 -0.53 -1.17
C GLY A 73 12.75 0.46 -1.65
N GLY A 74 13.93 0.39 -1.03
CA GLY A 74 15.06 1.26 -1.36
C GLY A 74 14.90 2.73 -1.02
N HIS A 75 13.85 3.13 -0.31
CA HIS A 75 13.58 4.52 0.09
C HIS A 75 14.25 4.88 1.41
N ASN A 76 14.88 6.05 1.49
CA ASN A 76 15.55 6.55 2.68
C ASN A 76 14.59 7.16 3.71
N LEU A 77 14.14 6.38 4.70
CA LEU A 77 13.14 6.83 5.68
C LEU A 77 13.60 7.94 6.64
N THR A 78 14.92 8.10 6.86
CA THR A 78 15.46 8.94 7.95
C THR A 78 16.34 10.10 7.47
N GLY A 79 16.48 10.29 6.17
CA GLY A 79 17.35 11.32 5.58
C GLY A 79 16.62 12.22 4.60
N ASP A 80 17.20 12.34 3.40
CA ASP A 80 16.69 13.16 2.29
C ASP A 80 15.40 12.61 1.64
N LYS A 81 14.98 11.40 2.03
CA LYS A 81 13.80 10.71 1.49
C LYS A 81 13.90 10.41 0.00
N HIS A 82 15.11 10.17 -0.48
CA HIS A 82 15.34 9.68 -1.83
C HIS A 82 15.54 8.16 -1.89
N GLN A 83 15.43 7.60 -3.09
CA GLN A 83 15.83 6.24 -3.41
C GLN A 83 17.35 6.07 -3.29
N ILE A 84 17.76 5.03 -2.57
CA ILE A 84 19.16 4.69 -2.28
C ILE A 84 19.58 3.32 -2.82
N ARG A 85 18.66 2.58 -3.45
CA ARG A 85 18.92 1.31 -4.13
C ARG A 85 17.75 0.93 -5.04
N ASP A 86 18.01 -0.01 -5.93
CA ASP A 86 17.00 -0.59 -6.82
C ASP A 86 15.85 -1.24 -6.05
N GLN A 87 14.65 -1.09 -6.60
CA GLN A 87 13.48 -1.83 -6.15
C GLN A 87 13.48 -3.25 -6.71
N VAL A 88 12.79 -4.15 -6.02
CA VAL A 88 12.64 -5.55 -6.41
C VAL A 88 11.15 -5.87 -6.52
N LEU A 89 10.77 -6.72 -7.48
CA LEU A 89 9.39 -7.18 -7.67
C LEU A 89 8.98 -8.22 -6.60
N GLU A 90 8.85 -7.77 -5.36
CA GLU A 90 8.48 -8.57 -4.19
C GLU A 90 7.47 -7.82 -3.29
N ARG A 91 6.94 -8.50 -2.27
CA ARG A 91 6.07 -7.90 -1.24
C ARG A 91 4.91 -7.11 -1.86
N GLY A 92 4.73 -5.84 -1.49
CA GLY A 92 3.69 -4.95 -2.04
C GLY A 92 3.83 -4.71 -3.53
N ASN A 93 5.05 -4.68 -4.08
CA ASN A 93 5.28 -4.48 -5.52
C ASN A 93 4.72 -5.66 -6.32
N LEU A 94 4.97 -6.88 -5.83
CA LEU A 94 4.37 -8.08 -6.41
C LEU A 94 2.84 -8.12 -6.17
N ALA A 95 2.36 -7.57 -5.06
CA ALA A 95 0.93 -7.55 -4.74
C ALA A 95 0.12 -6.57 -5.61
N LEU A 96 0.77 -5.51 -6.12
CA LEU A 96 0.19 -4.56 -7.09
C LEU A 96 0.24 -5.07 -8.53
N LYS A 97 1.08 -6.07 -8.81
CA LYS A 97 1.24 -6.62 -10.15
C LYS A 97 -0.03 -7.35 -10.58
N VAL A 98 -0.56 -6.96 -11.74
CA VAL A 98 -1.65 -7.65 -12.44
C VAL A 98 -1.09 -8.74 -13.36
#